data_AF-A0AAW0FPT3-F1
#
_entry.id   AF-A0AAW0FPT3-F1
#
_cell.length_a   1.000
_cell.length_b   1.000
_cell.length_c   1.000
_cell.angle_alpha   90.00
_cell.angle_beta   90.00
_cell.angle_gamma   90.00
#
_symmetry.space_group_name_H-M   'P 1'
#
loop_
_entity.id
_entity.type
_entity.pdbx_description
1 polymer ?
#
loop_
_entity_poly.entity_id
_entity_poly.type
_entity_poly.pdbx_seq_one_letter_code
_entity_poly.pdbx_strand_id
1 'polypeptide(L)'
;MANREDPVFIIRSQDYNRASIAACIGVLYYDFALTLGSEVRLYWRKEKWSWTRSFFFLNRYTALAAHVPIAFEFFLPDLSEKRYEPQ
;
A
#
# COMPACT_ATOMS: atom_id res chain seq x y z
N MET A 1 28.24 1.27 23.43
CA MET A 1 28.19 1.19 21.96
C MET A 1 27.16 0.11 21.65
N ALA A 2 26.00 0.47 21.08
CA ALA A 2 24.93 -0.50 20.83
C ALA A 2 25.42 -1.53 19.80
N ASN A 3 25.40 -2.81 20.16
CA ASN A 3 25.85 -3.90 19.31
C ASN A 3 24.73 -4.20 18.31
N ARG A 4 24.99 -4.10 17.00
CA ARG A 4 24.00 -4.26 15.92
C ARG A 4 23.19 -5.56 15.98
N GLU A 5 23.67 -6.58 16.69
CA GLU A 5 23.03 -7.90 16.83
C GLU A 5 22.18 -8.04 18.10
N ASP A 6 21.97 -6.98 18.88
CA ASP A 6 21.10 -7.07 20.04
C ASP A 6 19.63 -7.30 19.63
N PRO A 7 18.95 -8.31 20.20
CA PRO A 7 17.61 -8.71 19.74
C PRO A 7 16.58 -7.59 19.94
N VAL A 8 16.79 -6.72 20.93
CA VAL A 8 15.93 -5.58 21.22
C VAL A 8 15.99 -4.55 20.09
N PHE A 9 17.18 -4.23 19.58
CA PHE A 9 17.35 -3.34 18.43
C PHE A 9 16.71 -3.90 17.16
N ILE A 10 16.85 -5.21 16.90
CA ILE A 10 16.24 -5.85 15.73
C ILE A 10 14.72 -5.74 15.78
N ILE A 11 14.08 -6.12 16.89
CA ILE A 11 12.61 -6.07 17.05
C ILE A 11 12.11 -4.62 16.92
N ARG A 12 12.77 -3.69 17.60
CA ARG A 12 12.40 -2.28 17.57
C ARG A 12 12.56 -1.65 16.17
N SER A 13 13.62 -2.03 15.44
CA SER A 13 13.80 -1.59 14.04
C SER A 13 12.69 -2.11 13.12
N GLN A 14 12.20 -3.31 13.39
CA GLN A 14 11.11 -3.93 12.66
C GLN A 14 9.79 -3.19 12.94
N ASP A 15 9.51 -2.84 14.19
CA ASP A 15 8.31 -2.08 14.56
C ASP A 15 8.26 -0.70 13.89
N TYR A 16 9.39 0.01 13.84
CA TYR A 16 9.47 1.30 13.15
C TYR A 16 9.25 1.17 11.65
N ASN A 17 9.82 0.14 11.02
CA ASN A 17 9.63 -0.10 9.60
C ASN A 17 8.15 -0.42 9.30
N ARG A 18 7.53 -1.26 10.14
CA ARG A 18 6.11 -1.61 10.04
C ARG A 18 5.22 -0.38 10.15
N ALA A 19 5.41 0.45 11.18
CA ALA A 19 4.65 1.69 11.35
C ALA A 19 4.82 2.65 10.15
N SER A 20 6.05 2.75 9.61
CA SER A 20 6.34 3.59 8.46
C SER A 20 5.63 3.10 7.20
N ILE A 21 5.64 1.79 6.92
CA ILE A 21 4.94 1.20 5.78
C ILE A 21 3.43 1.44 5.89
N ALA A 22 2.85 1.23 7.07
CA ALA A 22 1.42 1.47 7.31
C ALA A 22 1.05 2.95 7.07
N ALA A 23 1.87 3.89 7.55
CA ALA A 23 1.67 5.32 7.33
C ALA A 23 1.77 5.69 5.84
N CYS A 24 2.77 5.16 5.13
CA CYS A 24 2.94 5.37 3.69
C CYS A 24 1.74 4.86 2.88
N ILE A 25 1.25 3.65 3.19
CA ILE A 25 0.05 3.08 2.56
C ILE A 25 -1.16 3.97 2.87
N GLY A 26 -1.36 4.37 4.13
CA GLY A 26 -2.46 5.23 4.54
C GLY A 26 -2.47 6.57 3.80
N VAL A 27 -1.32 7.25 3.72
CA VAL A 27 -1.17 8.53 2.99
C VAL A 27 -1.44 8.34 1.51
N LEU A 28 -0.91 7.28 0.89
CA LEU A 28 -1.10 6.98 -0.52
C LEU A 28 -2.58 6.77 -0.88
N TYR A 29 -3.32 6.02 -0.05
CA TYR A 29 -4.75 5.82 -0.24
C TYR A 29 -5.57 7.10 0.03
N TYR A 30 -5.19 7.87 1.04
CA TYR A 30 -5.86 9.12 1.37
C TYR A 30 -5.73 10.17 0.26
N ASP A 31 -4.51 10.39 -0.24
CA ASP A 31 -4.25 11.33 -1.35
C ASP A 31 -4.95 10.87 -2.64
N PHE A 32 -4.99 9.56 -2.88
CA PHE A 32 -5.77 8.99 -3.97
C PHE A 32 -7.27 9.28 -3.86
N ALA A 33 -7.88 9.04 -2.69
CA ALA A 33 -9.31 9.26 -2.49
C ALA A 33 -9.70 10.74 -2.69
N LEU A 34 -8.85 11.68 -2.23
CA LEU A 34 -9.06 13.11 -2.42
C LEU A 34 -9.05 13.53 -3.89
N THR A 35 -8.15 12.96 -4.68
CA THR A 35 -7.98 13.32 -6.09
C THR A 35 -8.94 12.57 -7.01
N LEU A 36 -9.47 11.42 -6.60
CA LEU A 36 -10.43 10.60 -7.34
C LEU A 36 -11.66 11.40 -7.80
N GLY A 37 -12.25 12.20 -6.91
CA GLY A 37 -13.45 12.98 -7.25
C GLY A 37 -13.21 13.98 -8.39
N SER A 38 -12.03 14.59 -8.37
CA SER A 38 -11.56 15.51 -9.42
C SER A 38 -11.28 14.75 -10.73
N GLU A 39 -10.64 13.58 -10.62
CA GLU A 39 -10.33 12.72 -11.75
C GLU A 39 -11.58 12.22 -12.47
N VAL A 40 -12.57 11.70 -11.75
CA VAL A 40 -13.84 11.23 -12.35
C VAL A 40 -14.52 12.39 -13.07
N ARG A 41 -14.60 13.57 -12.45
CA ARG A 41 -15.27 14.74 -13.04
C ARG A 41 -14.58 15.27 -14.30
N LEU A 42 -13.25 15.29 -14.33
CA LEU A 42 -12.44 15.84 -15.43
C LEU A 42 -12.09 14.81 -16.50
N TYR A 43 -11.91 13.54 -16.13
CA TYR A 43 -11.41 12.47 -16.99
C TYR A 43 -12.50 11.59 -17.55
N TRP A 44 -13.46 11.17 -16.74
CA TRP A 44 -14.53 10.27 -17.20
C TRP A 44 -15.59 11.00 -18.04
N ARG A 45 -15.77 12.30 -17.83
CA ARG A 45 -16.76 13.11 -18.55
C ARG A 45 -16.26 13.74 -19.86
N LYS A 46 -15.02 13.45 -20.27
CA LYS A 46 -14.46 13.95 -21.54
C LYS A 46 -14.54 12.86 -22.61
N GLU A 47 -15.09 13.24 -23.75
CA GLU A 47 -15.46 12.37 -24.87
C GLU A 47 -14.27 11.75 -25.63
N LYS A 48 -13.06 12.34 -25.51
CA LYS A 48 -11.84 11.83 -26.16
C LYS A 48 -10.88 11.22 -25.16
N TRP A 49 -10.76 9.90 -25.21
CA TRP A 49 -9.70 9.15 -24.55
C TRP A 49 -8.39 9.32 -25.31
N SER A 50 -7.35 9.82 -24.65
CA SER A 50 -5.99 9.90 -25.18
C SER A 50 -5.15 8.80 -24.53
N TRP A 51 -4.25 8.17 -25.29
CA TRP A 51 -3.33 7.15 -24.79
C TRP A 51 -2.53 7.61 -23.56
N THR A 52 -2.16 8.89 -23.51
CA THR A 52 -1.46 9.50 -22.36
C THR A 52 -2.31 9.46 -21.08
N ARG A 53 -3.64 9.59 -21.19
CA ARG A 53 -4.55 9.45 -20.05
C ARG A 53 -4.63 8.02 -19.55
N SER A 54 -4.70 7.05 -20.46
CA SER A 54 -4.75 5.63 -20.09
C SER A 54 -3.47 5.20 -19.40
N PHE A 55 -2.30 5.61 -19.90
CA PHE A 55 -1.02 5.34 -19.25
C PHE A 55 -0.91 6.00 -17.88
N PHE A 56 -1.41 7.24 -17.73
CA PHE A 56 -1.46 7.91 -16.44
C PHE A 56 -2.38 7.17 -15.44
N PHE A 57 -3.56 6.74 -15.90
CA PHE A 57 -4.49 5.93 -15.11
C PHE A 57 -3.86 4.60 -14.72
N LEU A 58 -3.28 3.86 -15.66
CA LEU A 58 -2.63 2.59 -15.39
C LEU A 58 -1.48 2.77 -14.38
N ASN A 59 -0.61 3.76 -14.57
CA ASN A 59 0.48 4.01 -13.65
C ASN A 59 -0.02 4.27 -12.22
N ARG A 60 -1.10 5.06 -12.08
CA ARG A 60 -1.68 5.42 -10.79
C ARG A 60 -2.41 4.24 -10.11
N TYR A 61 -3.23 3.51 -10.85
CA TYR A 61 -4.06 2.43 -10.31
C TYR A 61 -3.29 1.12 -10.15
N THR A 62 -2.25 0.88 -10.97
CA THR A 62 -1.37 -0.30 -10.83
C THR A 62 -0.52 -0.18 -9.58
N ALA A 63 -0.04 1.02 -9.24
CA ALA A 63 0.66 1.25 -7.98
C ALA A 63 -0.26 0.93 -6.78
N LEU A 64 -1.49 1.44 -6.77
CA LEU A 64 -2.48 1.08 -5.73
C LEU A 64 -2.75 -0.42 -5.66
N ALA A 65 -3.01 -1.06 -6.81
CA ALA A 65 -3.27 -2.48 -6.90
C ALA A 65 -2.09 -3.34 -6.42
N ALA A 66 -0.85 -2.94 -6.71
CA ALA A 66 0.34 -3.63 -6.23
C ALA A 66 0.52 -3.53 -4.70
N HIS A 67 0.04 -2.45 -4.08
CA HIS A 67 0.09 -2.28 -2.63
C HIS A 67 -1.07 -2.98 -1.91
N VAL A 68 -2.14 -3.40 -2.61
CA VAL A 68 -3.24 -4.19 -2.03
C VAL A 68 -2.76 -5.50 -1.39
N PRO A 69 -2.05 -6.41 -2.10
CA PRO A 69 -1.60 -7.68 -1.49
C PRO A 69 -0.62 -7.43 -0.32
N ILE A 70 0.24 -6.40 -0.43
CA ILE A 70 1.16 -6.00 0.63
C ILE A 70 0.39 -5.54 1.87
N ALA A 71 -0.65 -4.71 1.70
CA ALA A 71 -1.51 -4.28 2.79
C ALA A 71 -2.28 -5.47 3.38
N PHE A 72 -2.83 -6.36 2.56
CA PHE A 72 -3.51 -7.56 3.02
C PHE A 72 -2.60 -8.43 3.90
N GLU A 73 -1.39 -8.74 3.44
CA GLU A 73 -0.43 -9.52 4.22
C GLU A 73 0.02 -8.80 5.49
N PHE A 74 0.17 -7.48 5.43
CA PHE A 74 0.60 -6.67 6.57
C PHE A 74 -0.47 -6.55 7.67
N PHE A 75 -1.75 -6.44 7.29
CA PHE A 75 -2.88 -6.22 8.20
C PHE A 75 -3.65 -7.49 8.59
N LEU A 76 -3.46 -8.62 7.89
CA LEU A 76 -4.05 -9.93 8.22
C LEU A 76 -2.99 -10.93 8.71
N PRO A 77 -2.51 -10.81 9.96
CA PRO A 77 -1.64 -11.84 10.54
C PRO A 77 -2.34 -13.20 10.71
N ASP A 78 -3.67 -13.21 10.86
CA ASP A 78 -4.48 -14.39 11.23
C ASP A 78 -4.63 -15.46 10.11
N LEU A 79 -4.51 -15.08 8.83
CA LEU A 79 -4.59 -16.04 7.71
C LEU A 79 -3.32 -16.89 7.54
N SER A 80 -2.20 -16.45 8.12
CA SER A 80 -0.95 -17.21 8.17
C SER A 80 -0.98 -18.28 9.26
N GLU A 81 -1.54 -17.93 10.43
CA GLU A 81 -1.58 -18.81 11.61
C GLU A 81 -2.57 -19.97 11.43
N LYS A 82 -3.76 -19.71 10.86
CA LYS A 82 -4.77 -20.75 10.52
C LYS A 82 -4.30 -21.81 9.51
N ARG A 83 -3.20 -21.58 8.78
CA ARG A 83 -2.65 -22.53 7.79
C ARG A 83 -1.72 -23.59 8.42
N TYR A 84 -1.30 -23.39 9.67
CA TYR A 84 -0.38 -24.26 10.41
C TYR A 84 -1.06 -25.07 11.54
N GLU A 85 -2.34 -25.41 11.41
CA GLU A 85 -2.88 -26.48 12.25
C GLU A 85 -2.60 -27.84 11.59
N PRO A 86 -1.71 -28.68 12.15
CA PRO A 86 -1.56 -30.06 11.70
C PRO A 86 -2.86 -30.82 12.02
N GLN A 87 -3.35 -31.56 11.02
CA GLN A 87 -4.55 -32.41 11.11
C GLN A 87 -4.23 -33.72 11.80
#